data_AF-A0A8D2IKN7-F1
#
_entry.id   AF-A0A8D2IKN7-F1
#
_cell.length_a   1.000
_cell.length_b   1.000
_cell.length_c   1.000
_cell.angle_alpha   90.00
_cell.angle_beta   90.00
_cell.angle_gamma   90.00
#
_symmetry.space_group_name_H-M   'P 1'
#
loop_
_entity.id
_entity.type
_entity.pdbx_description
1 polymer ?
#
loop_
_entity_poly.entity_id
_entity_poly.type
_entity_poly.pdbx_seq_one_letter_code
_entity_poly.pdbx_strand_id
1 'polypeptide(L)'
;EIVLTQSPGSLAASQGERVTMTCTTSSSVSTNYLHWYQQKPGASPRLLMYRTSTPASGVSVRFRGSGSGTSYSLTISRVEAEDVATYYCQQWDSSPPT
;
A
#
# COMPACT_ATOMS: atom_id res chain seq x y z
N GLU A 1 -8.10 -7.89 17.50
CA GLU A 1 -7.87 -6.68 16.68
C GLU A 1 -6.63 -6.88 15.83
N ILE A 2 -6.68 -6.55 14.53
CA ILE A 2 -5.51 -6.58 13.66
C ILE A 2 -4.97 -5.17 13.54
N VAL A 3 -3.75 -4.96 14.05
CA VAL A 3 -3.04 -3.68 14.01
C VAL A 3 -2.11 -3.69 12.80
N LEU A 4 -2.07 -2.57 12.06
CA LEU A 4 -1.22 -2.39 10.89
C LEU A 4 -0.14 -1.35 11.19
N THR A 5 1.10 -1.69 10.89
CA THR A 5 2.26 -0.81 11.05
C THR A 5 2.94 -0.63 9.71
N GLN A 6 3.05 0.61 9.23
CA GLN A 6 3.71 0.93 7.97
C GLN A 6 5.11 1.50 8.16
N SER A 7 6.02 1.17 7.25
CA SER A 7 7.40 1.68 7.24
C SER A 7 7.90 1.91 5.81
N PRO A 8 8.76 2.91 5.56
CA PRO A 8 9.07 4.01 6.48
C PRO A 8 7.86 4.95 6.65
N GLY A 9 7.82 5.71 7.75
CA GLY A 9 6.75 6.69 8.00
C GLY A 9 6.74 7.87 7.02
N SER A 10 7.91 8.21 6.48
CA SER A 10 8.09 9.16 5.39
C SER A 10 9.28 8.74 4.54
N LEU A 11 9.20 8.95 3.23
CA LEU A 11 10.27 8.63 2.30
C LEU A 11 10.44 9.79 1.33
N ALA A 12 11.68 10.23 1.13
CA ALA A 12 12.05 11.11 0.04
C ALA A 12 12.76 10.28 -1.04
N ALA A 13 12.42 10.52 -2.30
CA ALA A 13 13.02 9.83 -3.43
C ALA A 13 13.10 10.79 -4.63
N SER A 14 14.15 10.64 -5.42
CA SER A 14 14.32 11.34 -6.68
C SER A 14 13.48 10.69 -7.78
N GLN A 15 13.15 11.44 -8.82
CA GLN A 15 12.45 10.91 -9.98
C GLN A 15 13.23 9.74 -10.60
N GLY A 16 12.53 8.65 -10.91
CA GLY A 16 13.10 7.43 -11.47
C GLY A 16 13.65 6.44 -10.43
N GLU A 17 13.81 6.84 -9.17
CA GLU A 17 14.24 5.92 -8.12
C GLU A 17 13.15 4.88 -7.82
N ARG A 18 13.60 3.73 -7.33
CA ARG A 18 12.73 2.67 -6.84
C ARG A 18 12.50 2.88 -5.34
N VAL A 19 11.23 2.89 -4.94
CA VAL A 19 10.85 2.93 -3.53
C VAL A 19 10.04 1.72 -3.13
N THR A 20 10.17 1.31 -1.87
CA THR A 20 9.38 0.22 -1.30
C THR A 20 8.88 0.65 0.06
N MET A 21 7.58 0.48 0.27
CA MET A 21 6.91 0.69 1.54
C MET A 21 6.40 -0.65 2.04
N THR A 22 6.47 -0.88 3.34
CA THR A 22 6.00 -2.11 3.97
C THR A 22 4.79 -1.85 4.86
N CYS A 23 4.00 -2.90 5.04
CA CYS A 23 2.87 -2.96 5.94
C CYS A 23 2.94 -4.28 6.69
N THR A 24 3.15 -4.22 8.00
CA THR A 24 3.20 -5.37 8.90
C THR A 24 1.89 -5.45 9.66
N THR A 25 1.28 -6.63 9.71
CA THR A 25 0.05 -6.88 10.47
C THR A 25 0.37 -7.66 11.75
N SER A 26 -0.33 -7.37 12.85
CA SER A 26 -0.14 -8.07 14.14
C SER A 26 -0.53 -9.55 14.12
N SER A 27 -1.26 -9.99 13.10
CA SER A 27 -1.68 -11.37 12.88
C SER A 27 -1.80 -11.64 11.39
N SER A 28 -1.77 -12.92 11.01
CA SER A 28 -1.84 -13.33 9.61
C SER A 28 -3.14 -12.84 8.97
N VAL A 29 -3.03 -12.16 7.84
CA VAL A 29 -4.15 -11.70 7.01
C VAL A 29 -4.18 -12.50 5.72
N SER A 30 -5.36 -12.83 5.20
CA SER A 30 -5.45 -13.39 3.85
C SER A 30 -4.97 -12.39 2.81
N THR A 31 -4.20 -12.84 1.81
CA THR A 31 -3.80 -11.98 0.69
C THR A 31 -5.01 -11.36 -0.03
N ASN A 32 -6.19 -11.98 0.05
CA ASN A 32 -7.41 -11.43 -0.53
C ASN A 32 -7.92 -10.16 0.16
N TYR A 33 -7.51 -9.90 1.39
CA TYR A 33 -8.04 -8.83 2.23
C TYR A 33 -7.09 -7.67 2.45
N LEU A 34 -5.90 -7.68 1.82
CA LEU A 34 -5.00 -6.55 1.89
C LEU A 34 -5.10 -5.64 0.66
N HIS A 35 -5.24 -4.35 0.93
CA HIS A 35 -5.39 -3.31 -0.08
C HIS A 35 -4.37 -2.19 0.16
N TRP A 36 -3.96 -1.53 -0.92
CA TRP A 36 -3.13 -0.33 -0.89
C TRP A 36 -3.87 0.84 -1.53
N TYR A 37 -3.78 2.00 -0.90
CA TYR A 37 -4.40 3.24 -1.34
C TYR A 37 -3.37 4.35 -1.46
N GLN A 38 -3.61 5.27 -2.39
CA GLN A 38 -2.89 6.53 -2.54
C GLN A 38 -3.84 7.70 -2.25
N GLN A 39 -3.41 8.62 -1.41
CA GLN A 39 -4.15 9.85 -1.13
C GLN A 39 -3.27 11.06 -1.44
N LYS A 40 -3.67 11.82 -2.46
CA LYS A 40 -3.06 13.12 -2.77
C LYS A 40 -3.61 14.19 -1.83
N PRO A 41 -2.86 15.28 -1.56
CA PRO A 41 -3.37 16.40 -0.76
C PRO A 41 -4.71 16.90 -1.29
N GLY A 42 -5.72 16.98 -0.41
CA GLY A 42 -7.07 17.45 -0.77
C GLY A 42 -7.93 16.45 -1.56
N ALA A 43 -7.46 15.23 -1.83
CA ALA A 43 -8.21 14.20 -2.54
C ALA A 43 -8.65 13.06 -1.60
N SER A 44 -9.70 12.34 -2.02
CA SER A 44 -10.08 11.07 -1.38
C SER A 44 -9.05 9.97 -1.67
N PRO A 45 -8.87 8.98 -0.77
CA PRO A 45 -8.03 7.82 -1.05
C PRO A 45 -8.48 7.08 -2.33
N ARG A 46 -7.53 6.85 -3.23
CA ARG A 46 -7.70 6.07 -4.46
C ARG A 46 -7.08 4.69 -4.29
N LEU A 47 -7.81 3.63 -4.64
CA LEU A 47 -7.30 2.26 -4.62
C LEU A 47 -6.17 2.10 -5.65
N LEU A 48 -5.02 1.56 -5.19
CA LEU A 48 -3.90 1.17 -6.05
C LEU A 48 -3.88 -0.33 -6.28
N MET A 49 -3.76 -1.11 -5.21
CA MET A 49 -3.67 -2.57 -5.28
C MET A 49 -4.79 -3.16 -4.43
N TYR A 50 -5.46 -4.18 -4.95
CA TYR A 50 -6.37 -5.03 -4.18
C TYR A 50 -5.89 -6.48 -4.21
N ARG A 51 -6.32 -7.25 -3.20
CA ARG A 51 -5.87 -8.64 -3.01
C ARG A 51 -4.35 -8.77 -3.05
N THR A 52 -3.67 -7.89 -2.31
CA THR A 52 -2.22 -7.72 -2.22
C THR A 52 -1.51 -7.29 -3.50
N SER A 53 -1.77 -7.89 -4.65
CA SER A 53 -0.95 -7.76 -5.86
C SER A 53 -1.72 -7.45 -7.14
N THR A 54 -3.05 -7.29 -7.08
CA THR A 54 -3.87 -6.99 -8.26
C THR A 54 -4.04 -5.48 -8.44
N PRO A 55 -3.60 -4.88 -9.55
CA PRO A 55 -3.74 -3.45 -9.76
C PRO A 55 -5.19 -3.06 -10.04
N ALA A 56 -5.65 -1.96 -9.45
CA ALA A 56 -6.91 -1.34 -9.82
C ALA A 56 -6.85 -0.71 -11.23
N SER A 57 -8.02 -0.44 -11.81
CA SER A 57 -8.10 0.15 -13.15
C SER A 57 -7.38 1.51 -13.23
N GLY A 58 -6.62 1.71 -14.30
CA GLY A 58 -5.85 2.94 -14.55
C GLY A 58 -4.65 3.15 -13.61
N VAL A 59 -4.22 2.13 -12.86
CA VAL A 59 -2.99 2.19 -12.07
C VAL A 59 -1.80 1.83 -12.97
N SER A 60 -0.74 2.63 -12.89
CA SER A 60 0.48 2.41 -13.68
C SER A 60 1.13 1.06 -13.34
N VAL A 61 1.66 0.39 -14.36
CA VAL A 61 2.44 -0.86 -14.21
C VAL A 61 3.71 -0.69 -13.35
N ARG A 62 4.09 0.57 -13.06
CA ARG A 62 5.21 0.89 -12.17
C ARG A 62 4.94 0.45 -10.72
N PHE A 63 3.69 0.33 -10.32
CA PHE A 63 3.27 -0.12 -8.99
C PHE A 63 3.21 -1.65 -8.91
N ARG A 64 3.70 -2.20 -7.81
CA ARG A 64 3.64 -3.63 -7.54
C ARG A 64 3.41 -3.90 -6.06
N GLY A 65 2.32 -4.59 -5.74
CA GLY A 65 2.08 -5.10 -4.40
C GLY A 65 2.57 -6.54 -4.23
N SER A 66 3.04 -6.90 -3.04
CA SER A 66 3.51 -8.24 -2.70
C SER A 66 3.35 -8.54 -1.22
N GLY A 67 3.51 -9.81 -0.84
CA GLY A 67 3.51 -10.27 0.55
C GLY A 67 2.42 -11.28 0.87
N SER A 68 2.44 -11.77 2.10
CA SER A 68 1.51 -12.76 2.64
C SER A 68 1.66 -12.86 4.15
N GLY A 69 0.66 -13.44 4.81
CA GLY A 69 0.68 -13.65 6.25
C GLY A 69 0.70 -12.33 7.00
N THR A 70 1.84 -11.97 7.56
CA THR A 70 2.01 -10.77 8.40
C THR A 70 2.79 -9.64 7.74
N SER A 71 3.31 -9.84 6.53
CA SER A 71 4.24 -8.89 5.91
C SER A 71 3.88 -8.64 4.46
N TYR A 72 3.66 -7.36 4.14
CA TYR A 72 3.26 -6.88 2.83
C TYR A 72 4.08 -5.69 2.40
N SER A 73 4.18 -5.49 1.10
CA SER A 73 4.88 -4.33 0.54
C SER A 73 4.22 -3.78 -0.70
N LEU A 74 4.41 -2.48 -0.91
CA LEU A 74 4.12 -1.77 -2.15
C LEU A 74 5.44 -1.21 -2.69
N THR A 75 5.79 -1.62 -3.90
CA THR A 75 6.96 -1.12 -4.62
C THR A 75 6.50 -0.19 -5.74
N ILE A 76 7.13 0.98 -5.85
CA ILE A 76 7.06 1.82 -7.04
C ILE A 76 8.42 1.68 -7.72
N SER A 77 8.44 1.08 -8.90
CA SER A 77 9.68 0.75 -9.61
C SER A 77 10.41 1.99 -10.14
N ARG A 78 9.67 3.03 -10.50
CA ARG A 78 10.17 4.33 -10.96
C ARG A 78 9.22 5.42 -10.46
N VAL A 79 9.67 6.20 -9.48
CA VAL A 79 8.89 7.32 -8.92
C VAL A 79 8.76 8.45 -9.94
N GLU A 80 7.58 9.01 -10.04
CA GLU A 80 7.26 10.20 -10.84
C GLU A 80 6.70 11.32 -9.94
N ALA A 81 6.67 12.55 -10.42
CA ALA A 81 6.17 13.69 -9.65
C ALA A 81 4.72 13.52 -9.18
N GLU A 82 3.92 12.77 -9.93
CA GLU A 82 2.54 12.44 -9.59
C GLU A 82 2.38 11.44 -8.43
N ASP A 83 3.47 10.80 -8.01
CA ASP A 83 3.49 9.79 -6.94
C ASP A 83 3.66 10.44 -5.55
N VAL A 84 3.83 11.76 -5.46
CA VAL A 84 3.86 12.48 -4.19
C VAL A 84 2.48 12.43 -3.52
N ALA A 85 2.35 11.57 -2.51
CA ALA A 85 1.10 11.26 -1.84
C ALA A 85 1.35 10.58 -0.49
N THR A 86 0.30 10.48 0.33
CA THR A 86 0.27 9.55 1.47
C THR A 86 -0.27 8.21 1.01
N TYR A 87 0.35 7.11 1.45
CA TYR A 87 -0.04 5.77 1.08
C TYR A 87 -0.49 4.98 2.31
N TYR A 88 -1.57 4.22 2.17
CA TYR A 88 -2.16 3.46 3.26
C TYR A 88 -2.34 2.01 2.87
N CYS A 89 -1.98 1.10 3.76
CA CYS A 89 -2.43 -0.28 3.70
C CYS A 89 -3.69 -0.46 4.55
N GLN A 90 -4.55 -1.38 4.15
CA GLN A 90 -5.78 -1.72 4.87
C GLN A 90 -5.99 -3.23 4.81
N GLN A 91 -6.49 -3.80 5.90
CA GLN A 91 -6.99 -5.18 5.96
C GLN A 91 -8.52 -5.21 6.10
N TRP A 92 -9.17 -6.19 5.50
CA TRP A 92 -10.62 -6.46 5.59
C TRP A 92 -10.95 -7.81 6.25
N ASP A 93 -9.95 -8.49 6.81
CA ASP A 93 -10.10 -9.82 7.41
C ASP A 93 -10.88 -9.77 8.74
N SER A 94 -10.80 -8.65 9.45
CA SER A 94 -11.59 -8.40 10.66
C SER A 94 -11.94 -6.92 10.79
N SER A 95 -13.12 -6.64 11.33
CA SER A 95 -13.48 -5.27 11.74
C SER A 95 -12.88 -4.98 13.12
N PRO A 96 -12.46 -3.73 13.41
CA PRO A 96 -12.15 -3.32 14.77
C PRO A 96 -13.38 -3.51 15.67
N PRO A 97 -13.22 -3.84 16.96
CA PRO A 97 -14.33 -3.76 17.91
C PRO A 97 -14.90 -2.33 17.91
N THR A 98 -16.23 -2.21 17.95
CA THR A 98 -16.96 -0.94 18.09
C THR A 98 -16.96 -0.45 19.53
#